data_AF-I4Z2M1-F1
#
_entry.id   AF-I4Z2M1-F1
#
_cell.length_a   1.000
_cell.length_b   1.000
_cell.length_c   1.000
_cell.angle_alpha   90.00
_cell.angle_beta   90.00
_cell.angle_gamma   90.00
#
_symmetry.space_group_name_H-M   'P 1'
#
loop_
_entity.id
_entity.type
_entity.pdbx_description
1 polymer ?
#
loop_
_entity_poly.entity_id
_entity_poly.type
_entity_poly.pdbx_seq_one_letter_code
_entity_poly.pdbx_strand_id
1 'polypeptide(L)'
;MSARFTPSVSFTPGTPGDDVFTATEGDIEGNVLDGLGGNDTLQLLGGGTFDLTRLQVFSSIETIQGSGEHDTIILNAEQAAGVVTFNGGANPASHWDELQLIGSAFDFTAKTLIGIDRISLQTDGAVLTVGNANTALLASGIASQNDRLVATGVTFTAAEIRLLHRQGIDTVMDAAGTHTNLAPVTEHLNGDHFEAEAGERVFVDEGRDAVLSEDDGLLTLLKVEAPVGLSAPGKLRIDLSGNVALESGYASGSTLRVGGLDIGMLWDASDSGLSVIFNANATPARVQEILRALTYTMADQVPETSVQQQIVITLTDEGGRRSTSTVRIDQTVQVEPPQLLLSHAAVPELSLAGTLVGLLTAKAPGLSGFSYQLLDSAGGRFVLDGDRLLVAPGAKLDFESHAAHQVKVRATADDGTVIDHSFTIAVEDVWDETLVWSDGSVAGTDGNDTLIGTRGRDKLSGGLGDDVLYGRQGHDSLTGGDGKDTFVFDTKPSASTNVDRITDFSVPDDSIFLDNAVFKALGSKGSFTKPSKLSPSKFWKGAKAHDGNDRLIYNPKTGVLSYDPDGTGKAAAVKIAVLSKKLALSAKDFFVI
;
A
#
# COMPACT_ATOMS: atom_id res chain seq x y z
N MET A 1 36.14 62.35 -3.04
CA MET A 1 34.71 62.49 -3.40
C MET A 1 34.59 62.50 -4.92
N SER A 2 34.22 61.37 -5.52
CA SER A 2 33.73 61.34 -6.90
C SER A 2 32.47 60.48 -6.88
N ALA A 3 31.37 61.17 -6.58
CA ALA A 3 30.03 60.65 -6.80
C ALA A 3 29.71 60.79 -8.28
N ARG A 4 29.27 59.70 -8.90
CA ARG A 4 28.15 59.63 -9.86
C ARG A 4 27.82 58.15 -10.04
N PHE A 5 27.05 57.63 -9.08
CA PHE A 5 26.09 56.57 -9.36
C PHE A 5 25.09 57.13 -10.38
N THR A 6 24.95 56.48 -11.52
CA THR A 6 23.77 56.62 -12.38
C THR A 6 23.10 55.26 -12.47
N PRO A 7 22.12 54.95 -11.61
CA PRO A 7 21.16 53.91 -11.88
C PRO A 7 19.97 54.57 -12.60
N SER A 8 19.84 54.31 -13.90
CA SER A 8 18.59 54.45 -14.67
C SER A 8 18.92 54.29 -16.16
N VAL A 9 19.13 53.05 -16.58
CA VAL A 9 18.76 52.70 -17.94
C VAL A 9 17.29 52.32 -17.85
N SER A 10 16.40 53.32 -17.92
CA SER A 10 14.99 53.02 -18.19
C SER A 10 14.96 52.33 -19.56
N PHE A 11 14.32 51.18 -19.70
CA PHE A 11 13.94 50.72 -21.03
C PHE A 11 13.22 51.90 -21.70
N THR A 12 13.62 52.22 -22.94
CA THR A 12 12.88 53.23 -23.68
C THR A 12 11.47 52.66 -23.87
N PRO A 13 10.39 53.41 -23.63
CA PRO A 13 9.05 52.93 -23.93
C PRO A 13 9.00 52.42 -25.36
N GLY A 14 8.29 51.31 -25.58
CA GLY A 14 8.10 50.72 -26.89
C GLY A 14 7.41 51.64 -27.88
N THR A 15 7.22 51.11 -29.08
CA THR A 15 6.48 51.69 -30.18
C THR A 15 5.15 50.96 -30.34
N PRO A 16 4.21 51.43 -31.17
CA PRO A 16 2.99 50.68 -31.48
C PRO A 16 3.19 49.47 -32.41
N GLY A 17 4.42 49.00 -32.63
CA GLY A 17 4.71 47.78 -33.41
C GLY A 17 5.73 46.91 -32.69
N ASP A 18 6.02 45.73 -33.25
CA ASP A 18 6.86 44.71 -32.60
C ASP A 18 8.26 45.23 -32.20
N ASP A 19 8.52 45.25 -30.90
CA ASP A 19 9.78 45.68 -30.30
C ASP A 19 10.56 44.52 -29.65
N VAL A 20 11.87 44.71 -29.55
CA VAL A 20 12.78 43.81 -28.83
C VAL A 20 13.54 44.59 -27.78
N PHE A 21 13.28 44.26 -26.52
CA PHE A 21 13.96 44.77 -25.34
C PHE A 21 15.05 43.79 -24.93
N THR A 22 16.22 44.28 -24.53
CA THR A 22 17.31 43.42 -24.03
C THR A 22 17.63 43.76 -22.60
N ALA A 23 17.72 42.77 -21.72
CA ALA A 23 17.99 42.97 -20.29
C ALA A 23 19.05 41.99 -19.76
N THR A 24 19.98 42.48 -18.96
CA THR A 24 20.78 41.67 -18.03
C THR A 24 20.10 41.63 -16.65
N GLU A 25 20.53 40.75 -15.75
CA GLU A 25 20.00 40.68 -14.37
C GLU A 25 20.02 42.06 -13.67
N GLY A 26 21.06 42.86 -13.90
CA GLY A 26 21.21 44.19 -13.31
C GLY A 26 20.23 45.26 -13.82
N ASP A 27 19.54 45.00 -14.94
CA ASP A 27 18.63 45.96 -15.58
C ASP A 27 17.18 45.86 -15.06
N ILE A 28 16.88 44.87 -14.22
CA ILE A 28 15.49 44.58 -13.82
C ILE A 28 14.99 45.53 -12.70
N GLU A 29 15.81 45.82 -11.71
CA GLU A 29 15.34 46.55 -10.53
C GLU A 29 14.96 48.01 -10.83
N GLY A 30 13.69 48.35 -10.55
CA GLY A 30 13.20 49.74 -10.56
C GLY A 30 13.01 50.36 -11.94
N ASN A 31 13.17 49.60 -13.02
CA ASN A 31 12.96 50.08 -14.38
C ASN A 31 11.52 49.86 -14.88
N VAL A 32 11.15 50.59 -15.93
CA VAL A 32 9.84 50.54 -16.59
C VAL A 32 10.02 49.78 -17.89
N LEU A 33 9.29 48.68 -18.09
CA LEU A 33 9.23 47.92 -19.33
C LEU A 33 7.78 47.94 -19.85
N ASP A 34 7.56 48.65 -20.94
CA ASP A 34 6.24 48.85 -21.55
C ASP A 34 6.37 48.76 -23.08
N GLY A 35 5.88 47.66 -23.66
CA GLY A 35 5.91 47.42 -25.11
C GLY A 35 4.89 48.24 -25.89
N LEU A 36 3.86 48.77 -25.22
CA LEU A 36 2.68 49.40 -25.84
C LEU A 36 1.85 48.43 -26.68
N GLY A 37 2.13 48.27 -27.97
CA GLY A 37 1.33 47.43 -28.85
C GLY A 37 2.18 46.82 -29.96
N GLY A 38 1.80 45.63 -30.41
CA GLY A 38 2.68 44.79 -31.23
C GLY A 38 2.74 43.41 -30.62
N ASN A 39 3.68 42.58 -31.08
CA ASN A 39 4.15 41.40 -30.36
C ASN A 39 5.56 41.67 -29.86
N ASP A 40 5.67 42.04 -28.59
CA ASP A 40 6.90 42.54 -28.00
C ASP A 40 7.69 41.42 -27.31
N THR A 41 9.02 41.49 -27.42
CA THR A 41 9.93 40.48 -26.88
C THR A 41 10.88 41.08 -25.85
N LEU A 42 10.93 40.49 -24.65
CA LEU A 42 12.02 40.68 -23.70
C LEU A 42 13.06 39.58 -23.90
N GLN A 43 14.24 39.95 -24.40
CA GLN A 43 15.40 39.09 -24.55
C GLN A 43 16.35 39.24 -23.35
N LEU A 44 16.58 38.14 -22.63
CA LEU A 44 17.49 38.08 -21.49
C LEU A 44 18.93 37.80 -21.98
N LEU A 45 19.88 38.50 -21.39
CA LEU A 45 21.29 38.45 -21.75
C LEU A 45 22.14 37.92 -20.58
N GLY A 46 22.87 36.83 -20.85
CA GLY A 46 23.57 36.06 -19.82
C GLY A 46 22.60 35.23 -18.98
N GLY A 47 23.11 34.22 -18.27
CA GLY A 47 22.32 33.46 -17.31
C GLY A 47 22.17 34.18 -15.97
N GLY A 48 21.29 33.67 -15.12
CA GLY A 48 21.07 34.18 -13.77
C GLY A 48 19.59 34.20 -13.37
N THR A 49 19.27 35.04 -12.40
CA THR A 49 17.90 35.17 -11.87
C THR A 49 17.32 36.53 -12.24
N PHE A 50 16.32 36.51 -13.12
CA PHE A 50 15.62 37.68 -13.61
C PHE A 50 14.30 37.85 -12.85
N ASP A 51 14.34 38.60 -11.75
CA ASP A 51 13.17 38.85 -10.92
C ASP A 51 12.32 40.01 -11.45
N LEU A 52 11.47 39.70 -12.43
CA LEU A 52 10.65 40.68 -13.14
C LEU A 52 9.60 41.34 -12.21
N THR A 53 9.35 40.78 -11.04
CA THR A 53 8.48 41.41 -10.03
C THR A 53 9.06 42.72 -9.47
N ARG A 54 10.37 42.95 -9.67
CA ARG A 54 11.10 44.16 -9.25
C ARG A 54 11.08 45.29 -10.28
N LEU A 55 10.48 45.08 -11.44
CA LEU A 55 10.20 46.16 -12.39
C LEU A 55 9.12 47.08 -11.81
N GLN A 56 9.28 48.38 -12.05
CA GLN A 56 8.24 49.36 -11.71
C GLN A 56 7.00 49.17 -12.59
N VAL A 57 7.20 48.78 -13.85
CA VAL A 57 6.16 48.48 -14.84
C VAL A 57 6.61 47.30 -15.68
N PHE A 58 5.72 46.34 -15.90
CA PHE A 58 5.85 45.26 -16.88
C PHE A 58 4.51 45.15 -17.61
N SER A 59 4.42 45.68 -18.83
CA SER A 59 3.19 45.70 -19.62
C SER A 59 3.46 45.47 -21.10
N SER A 60 2.50 44.84 -21.78
CA SER A 60 2.55 44.55 -23.23
C SER A 60 3.85 43.86 -23.63
N ILE A 61 4.14 42.70 -23.04
CA ILE A 61 5.28 41.86 -23.41
C ILE A 61 4.75 40.45 -23.63
N GLU A 62 4.67 40.02 -24.89
CA GLU A 62 4.08 38.74 -25.27
C GLU A 62 5.11 37.60 -25.29
N THR A 63 6.39 37.91 -25.44
CA THR A 63 7.46 36.89 -25.46
C THR A 63 8.56 37.23 -24.46
N ILE A 64 8.93 36.24 -23.64
CA ILE A 64 10.18 36.27 -22.89
C ILE A 64 11.11 35.22 -23.50
N GLN A 65 12.30 35.67 -23.91
CA GLN A 65 13.33 34.85 -24.51
C GLN A 65 14.57 34.86 -23.61
N GLY A 66 14.85 33.72 -23.00
CA GLY A 66 16.07 33.41 -22.28
C GLY A 66 17.31 33.37 -23.19
N SER A 67 18.43 33.13 -22.54
CA SER A 67 19.78 33.20 -23.08
C SER A 67 20.24 31.83 -23.60
N GLY A 68 21.55 31.60 -23.64
CA GLY A 68 22.12 30.26 -23.89
C GLY A 68 22.66 29.63 -22.60
N GLU A 69 22.37 30.24 -21.46
CA GLU A 69 22.86 29.87 -20.12
C GLU A 69 21.67 29.41 -19.25
N HIS A 70 21.85 29.28 -17.93
CA HIS A 70 20.72 28.96 -17.02
C HIS A 70 19.93 30.22 -16.73
N ASP A 71 18.63 30.23 -17.03
CA ASP A 71 17.75 31.36 -16.73
C ASP A 71 16.66 30.99 -15.73
N THR A 72 16.63 31.70 -14.60
CA THR A 72 15.49 31.69 -13.66
C THR A 72 14.67 32.95 -13.84
N ILE A 73 13.44 32.83 -14.31
CA ILE A 73 12.55 33.96 -14.58
C ILE A 73 11.47 34.00 -13.50
N ILE A 74 11.45 35.06 -12.69
CA ILE A 74 10.46 35.20 -11.62
C ILE A 74 9.37 36.19 -12.05
N LEU A 75 8.11 35.76 -11.97
CA LEU A 75 6.95 36.51 -12.40
C LEU A 75 5.81 36.38 -11.39
N ASN A 76 5.01 37.44 -11.27
CA ASN A 76 3.72 37.34 -10.59
C ASN A 76 2.59 36.93 -11.57
N ALA A 77 1.40 36.63 -11.03
CA ALA A 77 0.25 36.20 -11.82
C ALA A 77 -0.18 37.20 -12.92
N GLU A 78 -0.15 38.50 -12.62
CA GLU A 78 -0.53 39.55 -13.58
C GLU A 78 0.48 39.65 -14.73
N GLN A 79 1.78 39.61 -14.43
CA GLN A 79 2.84 39.64 -15.42
C GLN A 79 2.82 38.38 -16.28
N ALA A 80 2.70 37.20 -15.67
CA ALA A 80 2.61 35.94 -16.38
C ALA A 80 1.37 35.88 -17.28
N ALA A 81 0.25 36.54 -16.93
CA ALA A 81 -0.95 36.56 -17.75
C ALA A 81 -0.72 37.23 -19.12
N GLY A 82 0.07 38.30 -19.18
CA GLY A 82 0.39 39.02 -20.41
C GLY A 82 1.33 38.27 -21.37
N VAL A 83 2.17 37.37 -20.84
CA VAL A 83 3.15 36.63 -21.66
C VAL A 83 2.50 35.43 -22.35
N VAL A 84 2.68 35.32 -23.66
CA VAL A 84 2.18 34.21 -24.49
C VAL A 84 3.25 33.14 -24.68
N THR A 85 4.51 33.53 -24.88
CA THR A 85 5.62 32.61 -25.13
C THR A 85 6.72 32.76 -24.09
N PHE A 86 7.05 31.65 -23.43
CA PHE A 86 8.25 31.50 -22.61
C PHE A 86 9.23 30.62 -23.34
N ASN A 87 10.37 31.17 -23.71
CA ASN A 87 11.44 30.46 -24.37
C ASN A 87 12.68 30.52 -23.50
N GLY A 88 13.16 29.40 -22.96
CA GLY A 88 14.41 29.31 -22.18
C GLY A 88 15.64 29.69 -23.02
N GLY A 89 15.52 29.67 -24.35
CA GLY A 89 16.55 30.08 -25.28
C GLY A 89 17.30 28.88 -25.87
N ALA A 90 18.57 29.08 -26.23
CA ALA A 90 19.35 28.00 -26.83
C ALA A 90 19.80 27.06 -25.72
N ASN A 91 19.26 25.83 -25.66
CA ASN A 91 19.53 24.87 -24.60
C ASN A 91 20.63 23.85 -25.03
N PRO A 92 21.91 23.98 -24.60
CA PRO A 92 22.82 22.86 -24.55
C PRO A 92 22.35 21.90 -23.45
N ALA A 93 22.51 20.59 -23.63
CA ALA A 93 22.02 19.54 -22.71
C ALA A 93 22.46 19.63 -21.22
N SER A 94 23.23 20.64 -20.84
CA SER A 94 23.64 20.96 -19.46
C SER A 94 22.92 22.18 -18.87
N HIS A 95 21.97 22.80 -19.59
CA HIS A 95 21.28 24.01 -19.16
C HIS A 95 19.89 23.75 -18.60
N TRP A 96 19.53 24.45 -17.51
CA TRP A 96 18.26 24.34 -16.80
C TRP A 96 17.59 25.72 -16.76
N ASP A 97 16.43 25.84 -17.38
CA ASP A 97 15.61 27.06 -17.37
C ASP A 97 14.35 26.87 -16.51
N GLU A 98 14.08 27.82 -15.62
CA GLU A 98 13.01 27.75 -14.62
C GLU A 98 12.11 29.00 -14.66
N LEU A 99 10.80 28.79 -14.62
CA LEU A 99 9.82 29.82 -14.30
C LEU A 99 9.45 29.73 -12.82
N GLN A 100 9.69 30.79 -12.05
CA GLN A 100 9.23 30.90 -10.66
C GLN A 100 8.01 31.80 -10.59
N LEU A 101 6.89 31.25 -10.13
CA LEU A 101 5.59 31.88 -10.18
C LEU A 101 5.12 32.28 -8.78
N ILE A 102 4.93 33.59 -8.56
CA ILE A 102 4.51 34.18 -7.28
C ILE A 102 3.05 34.65 -7.38
N GLY A 103 2.16 34.05 -6.60
CA GLY A 103 0.72 34.35 -6.64
C GLY A 103 -0.15 33.09 -6.57
N SER A 104 -1.46 33.29 -6.55
CA SER A 104 -2.41 32.22 -6.27
C SER A 104 -2.96 31.49 -7.49
N ALA A 105 -2.88 32.06 -8.69
CA ALA A 105 -3.49 31.45 -9.88
C ALA A 105 -2.75 31.82 -11.17
N PHE A 106 -2.50 30.82 -12.00
CA PHE A 106 -1.79 30.94 -13.28
C PHE A 106 -2.49 30.11 -14.35
N ASP A 107 -2.75 30.71 -15.51
CA ASP A 107 -3.34 30.03 -16.66
C ASP A 107 -2.32 29.87 -17.78
N PHE A 108 -1.89 28.63 -17.99
CA PHE A 108 -0.92 28.19 -18.99
C PHE A 108 -1.59 27.39 -20.13
N THR A 109 -2.92 27.42 -20.24
CA THR A 109 -3.66 26.66 -21.27
C THR A 109 -3.34 27.09 -22.69
N ALA A 110 -3.10 28.38 -22.90
CA ALA A 110 -2.81 28.98 -24.21
C ALA A 110 -1.35 29.46 -24.37
N LYS A 111 -0.46 29.06 -23.45
CA LYS A 111 0.94 29.50 -23.46
C LYS A 111 1.85 28.52 -24.20
N THR A 112 2.87 29.05 -24.85
CA THR A 112 3.91 28.26 -25.52
C THR A 112 5.17 28.23 -24.66
N LEU A 113 5.64 27.03 -24.32
CA LEU A 113 6.88 26.83 -23.56
C LEU A 113 7.91 26.12 -24.45
N ILE A 114 9.09 26.71 -24.58
CA ILE A 114 10.19 26.18 -25.39
C ILE A 114 11.42 26.15 -24.49
N GLY A 115 12.00 24.96 -24.28
CA GLY A 115 13.23 24.83 -23.49
C GLY A 115 13.10 25.20 -22.01
N ILE A 116 11.87 25.26 -21.47
CA ILE A 116 11.64 25.43 -20.02
C ILE A 116 11.66 24.06 -19.36
N ASP A 117 12.49 23.88 -18.34
CA ASP A 117 12.67 22.61 -17.62
C ASP A 117 11.80 22.51 -16.36
N ARG A 118 11.38 23.65 -15.80
CA ARG A 118 10.57 23.66 -14.57
C ARG A 118 9.66 24.89 -14.45
N ILE A 119 8.48 24.66 -13.90
CA ILE A 119 7.55 25.70 -13.43
C ILE A 119 7.40 25.51 -11.91
N SER A 120 7.92 26.46 -11.15
CA SER A 120 8.01 26.40 -9.69
C SER A 120 6.99 27.32 -9.07
N LEU A 121 6.04 26.77 -8.32
CA LEU A 121 5.05 27.52 -7.56
C LEU A 121 5.70 27.98 -6.25
N GLN A 122 5.57 29.26 -5.94
CA GLN A 122 6.26 29.91 -4.82
C GLN A 122 5.29 30.39 -3.75
N THR A 123 4.02 30.01 -3.82
CA THR A 123 2.96 30.54 -2.95
C THR A 123 2.03 29.42 -2.54
N ASP A 124 1.84 29.25 -1.23
CA ASP A 124 0.93 28.24 -0.70
C ASP A 124 -0.48 28.39 -1.31
N GLY A 125 -1.04 27.27 -1.76
CA GLY A 125 -2.36 27.22 -2.37
C GLY A 125 -2.38 27.70 -3.83
N ALA A 126 -1.24 27.74 -4.52
CA ALA A 126 -1.21 28.18 -5.91
C ALA A 126 -1.94 27.20 -6.84
N VAL A 127 -2.62 27.74 -7.83
CA VAL A 127 -3.35 26.96 -8.85
C VAL A 127 -2.71 27.17 -10.21
N LEU A 128 -2.19 26.12 -10.82
CA LEU A 128 -1.68 26.11 -12.19
C LEU A 128 -2.65 25.39 -13.12
N THR A 129 -3.24 26.12 -14.07
CA THR A 129 -4.13 25.55 -15.09
C THR A 129 -3.37 25.32 -16.39
N VAL A 130 -3.45 24.13 -16.97
CA VAL A 130 -2.69 23.73 -18.16
C VAL A 130 -3.58 23.06 -19.22
N GLY A 131 -3.14 23.14 -20.48
CA GLY A 131 -3.87 22.56 -21.63
C GLY A 131 -3.27 21.27 -22.19
N ASN A 132 -2.13 20.81 -21.66
CA ASN A 132 -1.44 19.62 -22.15
C ASN A 132 -0.56 18.99 -21.05
N ALA A 133 -0.25 17.70 -21.20
CA ALA A 133 0.53 16.95 -20.22
C ALA A 133 2.00 17.41 -20.13
N ASN A 134 2.62 17.81 -21.24
CA ASN A 134 4.03 18.23 -21.23
C ASN A 134 4.25 19.44 -20.33
N THR A 135 3.38 20.46 -20.42
CA THR A 135 3.43 21.64 -19.53
C THR A 135 3.10 21.25 -18.09
N ALA A 136 2.16 20.33 -17.88
CA ALA A 136 1.79 19.88 -16.54
C ALA A 136 2.98 19.27 -15.79
N LEU A 137 3.75 18.40 -16.46
CA LEU A 137 4.86 17.65 -15.87
C LEU A 137 6.10 18.51 -15.55
N LEU A 138 6.09 19.78 -15.95
CA LEU A 138 7.09 20.77 -15.52
C LEU A 138 6.76 21.37 -14.15
N ALA A 139 5.53 21.22 -13.68
CA ALA A 139 5.05 21.85 -12.44
C ALA A 139 5.76 21.30 -11.21
N SER A 140 6.00 22.18 -10.23
CA SER A 140 6.65 21.85 -8.98
C SER A 140 6.12 22.75 -7.86
N GLY A 141 5.50 22.13 -6.86
CA GLY A 141 5.06 22.77 -5.62
C GLY A 141 6.01 22.56 -4.44
N ILE A 142 7.22 21.99 -4.62
CA ILE A 142 8.18 21.75 -3.51
C ILE A 142 8.46 22.99 -2.64
N ALA A 143 8.36 24.20 -3.20
CA ALA A 143 8.61 25.46 -2.48
C ALA A 143 7.37 26.01 -1.73
N SER A 144 6.20 25.37 -1.88
CA SER A 144 4.92 25.77 -1.30
C SER A 144 4.11 24.56 -0.82
N GLN A 145 2.92 24.80 -0.29
CA GLN A 145 2.00 23.76 0.20
C GLN A 145 0.60 23.95 -0.35
N ASN A 146 -0.18 22.88 -0.40
CA ASN A 146 -1.59 22.86 -0.86
C ASN A 146 -1.77 23.32 -2.32
N ASP A 147 -0.76 23.09 -3.16
CA ASP A 147 -0.77 23.50 -4.55
C ASP A 147 -1.65 22.59 -5.42
N ARG A 148 -2.22 23.18 -6.47
CA ARG A 148 -3.21 22.53 -7.32
C ARG A 148 -2.83 22.64 -8.78
N LEU A 149 -2.78 21.52 -9.48
CA LEU A 149 -2.67 21.47 -10.92
C LEU A 149 -4.02 21.11 -11.55
N VAL A 150 -4.51 21.93 -12.47
CA VAL A 150 -5.77 21.70 -13.20
C VAL A 150 -5.47 21.51 -14.68
N ALA A 151 -5.56 20.27 -15.16
CA ALA A 151 -5.30 19.92 -16.54
C ALA A 151 -6.61 19.77 -17.33
N THR A 152 -6.80 20.64 -18.32
CA THR A 152 -8.02 20.65 -19.15
C THR A 152 -7.89 19.69 -20.32
N GLY A 153 -8.74 18.66 -20.38
CA GLY A 153 -8.76 17.68 -21.48
C GLY A 153 -7.57 16.72 -21.52
N VAL A 154 -6.82 16.62 -20.41
CA VAL A 154 -5.71 15.67 -20.23
C VAL A 154 -6.17 14.58 -19.26
N THR A 155 -5.75 13.34 -19.50
CA THR A 155 -5.84 12.25 -18.52
C THR A 155 -4.42 11.78 -18.23
N PHE A 156 -4.02 11.80 -16.97
CA PHE A 156 -2.70 11.34 -16.56
C PHE A 156 -2.72 9.85 -16.26
N THR A 157 -1.59 9.20 -16.53
CA THR A 157 -1.32 7.87 -15.99
C THR A 157 -1.05 7.95 -14.49
N ALA A 158 -1.23 6.84 -13.77
CA ALA A 158 -0.88 6.76 -12.35
C ALA A 158 0.60 7.15 -12.10
N ALA A 159 1.52 6.81 -13.02
CA ALA A 159 2.93 7.18 -12.89
C ALA A 159 3.18 8.69 -13.01
N GLU A 160 2.40 9.39 -13.84
CA GLU A 160 2.48 10.84 -13.99
C GLU A 160 1.87 11.58 -12.79
N ILE A 161 0.73 11.11 -12.29
CA ILE A 161 0.12 11.64 -11.04
C ILE A 161 1.13 11.55 -9.89
N ARG A 162 1.76 10.38 -9.73
CA ARG A 162 2.82 10.19 -8.72
C ARG A 162 4.02 11.09 -8.94
N LEU A 163 4.42 11.35 -10.20
CA LEU A 163 5.50 12.30 -10.48
C LEU A 163 5.12 13.72 -10.03
N LEU A 164 3.91 14.17 -10.34
CA LEU A 164 3.41 15.49 -9.93
C LEU A 164 3.34 15.63 -8.40
N HIS A 165 2.86 14.60 -7.71
CA HIS A 165 2.85 14.56 -6.25
C HIS A 165 4.27 14.61 -5.64
N ARG A 166 5.24 13.88 -6.22
CA ARG A 166 6.66 13.99 -5.83
C ARG A 166 7.28 15.35 -6.14
N GLN A 167 6.75 16.05 -7.13
CA GLN A 167 7.11 17.42 -7.43
C GLN A 167 6.41 18.41 -6.48
N GLY A 168 5.68 17.95 -5.46
CA GLY A 168 5.05 18.77 -4.44
C GLY A 168 3.69 19.35 -4.84
N ILE A 169 3.04 18.85 -5.87
CA ILE A 169 1.66 19.23 -6.20
C ILE A 169 0.70 18.42 -5.32
N ASP A 170 -0.05 19.05 -4.43
CA ASP A 170 -0.93 18.38 -3.48
C ASP A 170 -2.23 17.86 -4.12
N THR A 171 -2.75 18.54 -5.13
CA THR A 171 -3.96 18.14 -5.83
C THR A 171 -3.79 18.23 -7.33
N VAL A 172 -4.01 17.11 -8.04
CA VAL A 172 -4.03 17.06 -9.49
C VAL A 172 -5.47 16.82 -9.95
N MET A 173 -5.99 17.71 -10.78
CA MET A 173 -7.31 17.58 -11.40
C MET A 173 -7.13 17.35 -12.89
N ASP A 174 -7.65 16.24 -13.40
CA ASP A 174 -7.58 15.88 -14.81
C ASP A 174 -8.96 15.43 -15.31
N ALA A 175 -9.03 14.90 -16.54
CA ALA A 175 -10.31 14.45 -17.11
C ALA A 175 -10.86 13.17 -16.46
N ALA A 176 -10.06 12.42 -15.70
CA ALA A 176 -10.49 11.24 -14.97
C ALA A 176 -11.04 11.58 -13.58
N GLY A 177 -10.54 12.65 -12.94
CA GLY A 177 -11.04 13.08 -11.65
C GLY A 177 -10.10 14.01 -10.90
N THR A 178 -10.25 14.02 -9.58
CA THR A 178 -9.34 14.72 -8.65
C THR A 178 -8.52 13.68 -7.91
N HIS A 179 -7.21 13.88 -7.91
CA HIS A 179 -6.20 13.04 -7.26
C HIS A 179 -5.55 13.90 -6.19
N THR A 180 -5.61 13.46 -4.94
CA THR A 180 -5.00 14.16 -3.79
C THR A 180 -3.82 13.38 -3.28
N ASN A 181 -2.96 14.09 -2.55
CA ASN A 181 -1.76 13.57 -1.93
C ASN A 181 -1.84 13.95 -0.42
N LEU A 182 -2.53 13.15 0.40
CA LEU A 182 -2.80 13.37 1.83
C LEU A 182 -1.95 12.50 2.75
N ALA A 183 -1.23 13.11 3.70
CA ALA A 183 -0.28 12.41 4.59
C ALA A 183 -0.89 11.10 5.14
N PRO A 184 -0.13 9.99 5.21
CA PRO A 184 -0.67 8.72 5.72
C PRO A 184 -1.26 8.93 7.12
N VAL A 185 -2.39 8.32 7.41
CA VAL A 185 -3.04 8.44 8.71
C VAL A 185 -2.93 7.12 9.44
N THR A 186 -2.38 7.17 10.65
CA THR A 186 -2.40 6.03 11.58
C THR A 186 -3.34 6.35 12.72
N GLU A 187 -4.42 5.59 12.79
CA GLU A 187 -5.39 5.63 13.88
C GLU A 187 -5.03 4.59 14.95
N HIS A 188 -5.52 4.82 16.17
CA HIS A 188 -5.33 4.00 17.38
C HIS A 188 -3.91 3.89 17.92
N LEU A 189 -2.88 4.12 17.11
CA LEU A 189 -1.50 4.15 17.61
C LEU A 189 -1.16 5.41 18.43
N ASN A 190 -1.86 6.52 18.17
CA ASN A 190 -1.68 7.77 18.89
C ASN A 190 -2.49 7.75 20.19
N GLY A 191 -1.79 7.69 21.33
CA GLY A 191 -2.41 7.61 22.64
C GLY A 191 -2.16 6.29 23.35
N ASP A 192 -1.68 5.28 22.63
CA ASP A 192 -1.20 4.04 23.22
C ASP A 192 -0.14 4.29 24.28
N HIS A 193 -0.24 3.49 25.32
CA HIS A 193 0.67 3.46 26.43
C HIS A 193 0.92 2.02 26.82
N PHE A 194 2.12 1.70 27.29
CA PHE A 194 2.34 0.41 27.90
C PHE A 194 3.28 0.55 29.08
N GLU A 195 3.07 -0.34 30.04
CA GLU A 195 3.97 -0.53 31.16
C GLU A 195 4.94 -1.67 30.82
N ALA A 196 6.24 -1.49 31.12
CA ALA A 196 7.23 -2.54 30.92
C ALA A 196 8.30 -2.53 32.01
N GLU A 197 8.69 -3.72 32.44
CA GLU A 197 9.85 -3.93 33.31
C GLU A 197 11.15 -4.08 32.51
N ALA A 198 12.28 -3.92 33.20
CA ALA A 198 13.61 -4.13 32.63
C ALA A 198 13.73 -5.54 32.02
N GLY A 199 14.09 -5.62 30.73
CA GLY A 199 14.20 -6.87 29.97
C GLY A 199 12.87 -7.43 29.45
N GLU A 200 11.72 -6.84 29.80
CA GLU A 200 10.41 -7.25 29.32
C GLU A 200 10.22 -6.81 27.87
N ARG A 201 9.70 -7.73 27.03
CA ARG A 201 9.33 -7.45 25.64
C ARG A 201 7.82 -7.24 25.55
N VAL A 202 7.42 -6.08 25.05
CA VAL A 202 6.02 -5.67 24.88
C VAL A 202 5.76 -5.22 23.44
N PHE A 203 4.50 -5.23 23.03
CA PHE A 203 4.09 -4.62 21.75
C PHE A 203 3.98 -3.12 21.90
N VAL A 204 4.31 -2.40 20.82
CA VAL A 204 4.23 -0.93 20.79
C VAL A 204 2.80 -0.45 20.53
N ASP A 205 2.05 -1.22 19.74
CA ASP A 205 0.62 -1.02 19.49
C ASP A 205 -0.17 -1.81 20.56
N GLU A 206 -0.74 -1.10 21.53
CA GLU A 206 -1.44 -1.69 22.67
C GLU A 206 -2.83 -2.16 22.22
N GLY A 207 -2.97 -3.45 21.92
CA GLY A 207 -4.20 -4.01 21.38
C GLY A 207 -4.10 -4.41 19.92
N ARG A 208 -3.03 -4.03 19.21
CA ARG A 208 -2.77 -4.39 17.80
C ARG A 208 -3.90 -3.93 16.88
N ASP A 209 -4.52 -2.82 17.22
CA ASP A 209 -5.70 -2.27 16.55
C ASP A 209 -5.36 -1.07 15.66
N ALA A 210 -4.08 -0.73 15.50
CA ALA A 210 -3.67 0.36 14.62
C ALA A 210 -4.26 0.18 13.22
N VAL A 211 -4.87 1.25 12.70
CA VAL A 211 -5.43 1.29 11.34
C VAL A 211 -4.62 2.30 10.53
N LEU A 212 -4.14 1.88 9.36
CA LEU A 212 -3.38 2.74 8.45
C LEU A 212 -4.21 3.01 7.19
N SER A 213 -4.44 4.29 6.90
CA SER A 213 -5.02 4.75 5.64
C SER A 213 -4.05 5.68 4.91
N GLU A 214 -4.07 5.63 3.58
CA GLU A 214 -3.21 6.41 2.71
C GLU A 214 -3.86 6.45 1.31
N ASP A 215 -3.74 7.57 0.59
CA ASP A 215 -4.50 7.85 -0.64
C ASP A 215 -3.76 7.56 -1.96
N ASP A 216 -2.43 7.44 -1.97
CA ASP A 216 -1.61 7.07 -3.13
C ASP A 216 -1.41 5.55 -3.32
N GLY A 217 -1.81 4.76 -2.32
CA GLY A 217 -1.71 3.31 -2.26
C GLY A 217 -0.35 2.75 -1.86
N LEU A 218 0.68 3.57 -1.59
CA LEU A 218 2.05 3.12 -1.33
C LEU A 218 2.81 3.96 -0.29
N LEU A 219 3.56 3.25 0.56
CA LEU A 219 4.47 3.81 1.56
C LEU A 219 5.92 3.60 1.11
N THR A 220 6.82 4.53 1.45
CA THR A 220 8.26 4.45 1.09
C THR A 220 9.17 4.22 2.29
N LEU A 221 8.79 4.70 3.48
CA LEU A 221 9.63 4.60 4.67
C LEU A 221 8.80 4.44 5.93
N LEU A 222 9.17 3.45 6.75
CA LEU A 222 8.84 3.40 8.17
C LEU A 222 10.11 3.70 8.95
N LYS A 223 10.04 4.65 9.88
CA LYS A 223 11.09 4.95 10.85
C LYS A 223 10.52 4.92 12.25
N VAL A 224 11.11 4.11 13.13
CA VAL A 224 10.73 3.99 14.54
C VAL A 224 11.94 4.34 15.38
N GLU A 225 11.78 5.27 16.30
CA GLU A 225 12.86 5.81 17.13
C GLU A 225 12.58 5.51 18.60
N ALA A 226 13.60 5.02 19.30
CA ALA A 226 13.52 4.71 20.72
C ALA A 226 13.44 6.00 21.55
N PRO A 227 13.06 5.89 22.85
CA PRO A 227 13.00 7.05 23.73
C PRO A 227 14.31 7.84 23.78
N VAL A 228 14.19 9.16 23.67
CA VAL A 228 15.33 10.09 23.71
C VAL A 228 15.88 10.24 25.14
N GLY A 229 17.20 10.48 25.25
CA GLY A 229 17.85 10.81 26.52
C GLY A 229 18.29 9.61 27.38
N LEU A 230 18.15 8.38 26.88
CA LEU A 230 18.64 7.17 27.56
C LEU A 230 20.10 6.87 27.19
N SER A 231 20.92 6.51 28.19
CA SER A 231 22.30 6.05 27.99
C SER A 231 22.37 4.63 27.40
N ALA A 232 21.34 3.84 27.62
CA ALA A 232 21.11 2.53 27.02
C ALA A 232 19.63 2.43 26.62
N PRO A 233 19.26 2.77 25.37
CA PRO A 233 17.89 2.57 24.90
C PRO A 233 17.56 1.07 24.90
N GLY A 234 16.28 0.74 25.13
CA GLY A 234 15.78 -0.62 24.93
C GLY A 234 15.93 -1.09 23.48
N LYS A 235 15.36 -2.25 23.12
CA LYS A 235 15.47 -2.83 21.77
C LYS A 235 14.15 -2.72 21.02
N LEU A 236 14.14 -1.95 19.93
CA LEU A 236 13.03 -1.92 18.97
C LEU A 236 13.13 -3.04 17.95
N ARG A 237 12.10 -3.89 17.84
CA ARG A 237 12.11 -5.11 17.02
C ARG A 237 10.74 -5.36 16.39
N ILE A 238 10.66 -6.28 15.42
CA ILE A 238 9.42 -6.68 14.75
C ILE A 238 9.10 -8.12 15.16
N ASP A 239 7.91 -8.39 15.66
CA ASP A 239 7.55 -9.77 15.96
C ASP A 239 7.44 -10.63 14.70
N LEU A 240 8.40 -11.57 14.55
CA LEU A 240 8.52 -12.45 13.39
C LEU A 240 7.76 -13.77 13.56
N SER A 241 6.97 -13.89 14.62
CA SER A 241 6.22 -15.12 14.90
C SER A 241 4.95 -15.22 14.03
N GLY A 242 4.43 -14.07 13.58
CA GLY A 242 3.21 -13.95 12.78
C GLY A 242 3.47 -13.90 11.28
N ASN A 243 2.72 -13.04 10.59
CA ASN A 243 2.74 -12.92 9.13
C ASN A 243 3.94 -12.12 8.58
N VAL A 244 4.70 -11.48 9.46
CA VAL A 244 5.87 -10.66 9.13
C VAL A 244 7.13 -11.51 9.27
N ALA A 245 8.02 -11.46 8.28
CA ALA A 245 9.26 -12.22 8.28
C ALA A 245 10.43 -11.37 7.78
N LEU A 246 11.62 -11.65 8.32
CA LEU A 246 12.89 -11.08 7.88
C LEU A 246 13.80 -12.21 7.39
N GLU A 247 14.19 -12.19 6.12
CA GLU A 247 14.96 -13.29 5.51
C GLU A 247 16.31 -13.53 6.19
N SER A 248 16.98 -12.46 6.64
CA SER A 248 18.28 -12.52 7.31
C SER A 248 18.21 -11.99 8.75
N GLY A 249 17.04 -12.12 9.39
CA GLY A 249 16.80 -11.56 10.72
C GLY A 249 17.01 -10.04 10.75
N TYR A 250 17.53 -9.51 11.85
CA TYR A 250 17.69 -8.07 12.06
C TYR A 250 18.97 -7.46 11.47
N ALA A 251 19.62 -8.14 10.52
CA ALA A 251 20.74 -7.55 9.81
C ALA A 251 20.25 -6.41 8.91
N SER A 252 21.01 -5.31 8.83
CA SER A 252 20.78 -4.28 7.82
C SER A 252 20.88 -4.91 6.42
N GLY A 253 19.95 -4.56 5.54
CA GLY A 253 19.77 -5.16 4.22
C GLY A 253 18.86 -6.40 4.19
N SER A 254 18.30 -6.83 5.33
CA SER A 254 17.40 -7.99 5.39
C SER A 254 16.08 -7.69 4.66
N THR A 255 15.68 -8.55 3.73
CA THR A 255 14.39 -8.47 3.03
C THR A 255 13.25 -8.63 4.04
N LEU A 256 12.33 -7.69 4.05
CA LEU A 256 11.10 -7.73 4.83
C LEU A 256 9.98 -8.33 3.99
N ARG A 257 9.32 -9.35 4.54
CA ARG A 257 8.16 -9.99 3.93
C ARG A 257 6.93 -9.92 4.81
N VAL A 258 5.77 -9.76 4.18
CA VAL A 258 4.45 -9.90 4.82
C VAL A 258 3.60 -10.82 3.95
N GLY A 259 3.01 -11.87 4.52
CA GLY A 259 2.28 -12.87 3.71
C GLY A 259 3.20 -13.66 2.77
N GLY A 260 4.51 -13.67 3.05
CA GLY A 260 5.51 -14.26 2.16
C GLY A 260 5.91 -13.39 0.96
N LEU A 261 5.27 -12.23 0.75
CA LEU A 261 5.64 -11.28 -0.32
C LEU A 261 6.73 -10.32 0.16
N ASP A 262 7.71 -10.03 -0.69
CA ASP A 262 8.72 -9.00 -0.44
C ASP A 262 8.10 -7.61 -0.55
N ILE A 263 8.15 -6.85 0.55
CA ILE A 263 7.58 -5.51 0.65
C ILE A 263 8.62 -4.42 0.93
N GLY A 264 9.89 -4.78 1.10
CA GLY A 264 10.91 -3.82 1.43
C GLY A 264 12.13 -4.45 2.10
N MET A 265 12.93 -3.58 2.71
CA MET A 265 14.22 -3.93 3.27
C MET A 265 14.42 -3.21 4.59
N LEU A 266 14.91 -3.96 5.59
CA LEU A 266 15.34 -3.42 6.86
C LEU A 266 16.63 -2.64 6.68
N TRP A 267 16.58 -1.32 6.85
CA TRP A 267 17.74 -0.43 6.73
C TRP A 267 18.49 -0.29 8.05
N ASP A 268 17.74 -0.09 9.15
CA ASP A 268 18.28 -0.02 10.51
C ASP A 268 17.48 -0.91 11.46
N ALA A 269 18.16 -1.56 12.39
CA ALA A 269 17.60 -2.30 13.50
C ALA A 269 18.54 -2.26 14.71
N SER A 270 19.09 -1.07 14.94
CA SER A 270 19.84 -0.74 16.15
C SER A 270 18.96 -0.81 17.40
N ASP A 271 19.54 -0.64 18.57
CA ASP A 271 18.75 -0.56 19.80
C ASP A 271 17.95 0.75 19.86
N SER A 272 18.52 1.84 19.34
CA SER A 272 17.88 3.17 19.29
C SER A 272 16.92 3.40 18.11
N GLY A 273 16.89 2.52 17.11
CA GLY A 273 16.17 2.78 15.87
C GLY A 273 15.86 1.53 15.05
N LEU A 274 14.70 1.57 14.40
CA LEU A 274 14.26 0.58 13.43
C LEU A 274 13.78 1.34 12.19
N SER A 275 14.35 1.07 11.03
CA SER A 275 13.95 1.72 9.77
C SER A 275 13.77 0.69 8.68
N VAL A 276 12.66 0.78 7.94
CA VAL A 276 12.34 -0.07 6.80
C VAL A 276 12.14 0.81 5.58
N ILE A 277 12.91 0.56 4.52
CA ILE A 277 12.68 1.15 3.21
C ILE A 277 11.75 0.23 2.45
N PHE A 278 10.62 0.75 2.02
CA PHE A 278 9.59 0.00 1.33
C PHE A 278 9.80 -0.03 -0.18
N ASN A 279 9.29 -1.07 -0.82
CA ASN A 279 9.20 -1.19 -2.27
C ASN A 279 7.75 -1.01 -2.76
N ALA A 280 7.52 -1.19 -4.05
CA ALA A 280 6.19 -1.01 -4.67
C ALA A 280 5.10 -2.00 -4.19
N ASN A 281 5.43 -2.97 -3.33
CA ASN A 281 4.45 -3.89 -2.73
C ASN A 281 3.97 -3.43 -1.34
N ALA A 282 4.49 -2.32 -0.79
CA ALA A 282 4.15 -1.84 0.55
C ALA A 282 2.83 -1.04 0.59
N THR A 283 1.73 -1.75 0.36
CA THR A 283 0.37 -1.22 0.53
C THR A 283 0.08 -0.89 2.00
N PRO A 284 -0.85 0.04 2.31
CA PRO A 284 -1.27 0.36 3.68
C PRO A 284 -1.58 -0.86 4.55
N ALA A 285 -2.36 -1.82 4.06
CA ALA A 285 -2.71 -3.03 4.80
C ALA A 285 -1.48 -3.88 5.20
N ARG A 286 -0.46 -3.97 4.34
CA ARG A 286 0.77 -4.73 4.64
C ARG A 286 1.68 -3.99 5.62
N VAL A 287 1.73 -2.66 5.54
CA VAL A 287 2.49 -1.83 6.48
C VAL A 287 1.82 -1.80 7.86
N GLN A 288 0.48 -1.84 7.90
CA GLN A 288 -0.31 -2.00 9.12
C GLN A 288 0.09 -3.26 9.90
N GLU A 289 0.29 -4.39 9.22
CA GLU A 289 0.77 -5.63 9.86
C GLU A 289 2.15 -5.46 10.52
N ILE A 290 3.01 -4.60 9.97
CA ILE A 290 4.32 -4.29 10.59
C ILE A 290 4.12 -3.44 11.83
N LEU A 291 3.30 -2.38 11.75
CA LEU A 291 2.93 -1.51 12.87
C LEU A 291 2.43 -2.34 14.06
N ARG A 292 1.48 -3.24 13.80
CA ARG A 292 0.92 -4.17 14.79
C ARG A 292 1.92 -5.21 15.30
N ALA A 293 3.04 -5.40 14.61
CA ALA A 293 4.09 -6.33 15.01
C ALA A 293 5.27 -5.61 15.69
N LEU A 294 5.26 -4.28 15.83
CA LEU A 294 6.33 -3.57 16.52
C LEU A 294 6.39 -3.98 17.98
N THR A 295 7.60 -4.26 18.46
CA THR A 295 7.88 -4.61 19.84
C THR A 295 9.02 -3.77 20.40
N TYR A 296 8.97 -3.53 21.70
CA TYR A 296 10.02 -2.87 22.45
C TYR A 296 10.44 -3.75 23.63
N THR A 297 11.76 -3.89 23.85
CA THR A 297 12.30 -4.53 25.04
C THR A 297 13.02 -3.50 25.90
N MET A 298 12.57 -3.25 27.12
CA MET A 298 13.19 -2.24 27.98
C MET A 298 14.62 -2.65 28.39
N ALA A 299 15.54 -1.68 28.50
CA ALA A 299 16.92 -1.95 28.90
C ALA A 299 17.03 -2.34 30.39
N ASP A 300 18.05 -3.14 30.73
CA ASP A 300 18.30 -3.65 32.10
C ASP A 300 18.68 -2.57 33.13
N GLN A 301 19.03 -1.36 32.67
CA GLN A 301 19.46 -0.23 33.50
C GLN A 301 18.67 1.01 33.08
N VAL A 302 17.63 1.34 33.84
CA VAL A 302 16.81 2.53 33.57
C VAL A 302 17.20 3.63 34.56
N PRO A 303 17.45 4.87 34.11
CA PRO A 303 17.68 6.00 35.02
C PRO A 303 16.46 6.24 35.93
N GLU A 304 16.68 6.42 37.24
CA GLU A 304 15.63 6.59 38.27
C GLU A 304 14.73 7.83 38.10
N THR A 305 15.03 8.72 37.14
CA THR A 305 14.30 9.98 36.93
C THR A 305 13.39 9.88 35.72
N SER A 306 12.09 9.86 35.98
CA SER A 306 10.98 9.90 35.02
C SER A 306 11.10 11.07 34.03
N VAL A 307 11.72 10.81 32.88
CA VAL A 307 11.43 11.54 31.63
C VAL A 307 10.32 10.76 30.95
N GLN A 308 9.31 11.44 30.37
CA GLN A 308 8.33 10.75 29.53
C GLN A 308 9.06 10.04 28.39
N GLN A 309 9.11 8.72 28.45
CA GLN A 309 9.73 7.89 27.42
C GLN A 309 8.69 7.70 26.31
N GLN A 310 9.05 8.05 25.09
CA GLN A 310 8.17 7.94 23.93
C GLN A 310 8.87 7.20 22.80
N ILE A 311 8.15 6.29 22.16
CA ILE A 311 8.54 5.74 20.85
C ILE A 311 7.90 6.63 19.79
N VAL A 312 8.70 7.11 18.85
CA VAL A 312 8.24 7.94 17.75
C VAL A 312 8.23 7.09 16.49
N ILE A 313 7.06 6.96 15.88
CA ILE A 313 6.82 6.20 14.65
C ILE A 313 6.51 7.20 13.55
N THR A 314 7.31 7.20 12.48
CA THR A 314 7.12 8.06 11.32
C THR A 314 6.92 7.21 10.08
N LEU A 315 5.84 7.47 9.36
CA LEU A 315 5.58 6.90 8.02
C LEU A 315 5.78 7.98 6.97
N THR A 316 6.33 7.59 5.82
CA THR A 316 6.48 8.44 4.63
C THR A 316 5.85 7.72 3.44
N ASP A 317 5.02 8.42 2.68
CA ASP A 317 4.43 7.93 1.42
C ASP A 317 5.35 8.15 0.20
N GLU A 318 4.86 7.83 -1.00
CA GLU A 318 5.58 8.06 -2.25
C GLU A 318 5.69 9.56 -2.62
N GLY A 319 4.71 10.39 -2.23
CA GLY A 319 4.74 11.85 -2.35
C GLY A 319 5.72 12.53 -1.39
N GLY A 320 6.30 11.80 -0.44
CA GLY A 320 7.25 12.30 0.56
C GLY A 320 6.60 12.97 1.77
N ARG A 321 5.26 12.95 1.87
CA ARG A 321 4.58 13.48 3.05
C ARG A 321 4.74 12.50 4.21
N ARG A 322 4.61 13.02 5.42
CA ARG A 322 4.95 12.29 6.62
C ARG A 322 3.85 12.39 7.65
N SER A 323 3.63 11.26 8.32
CA SER A 323 2.85 11.20 9.55
C SER A 323 3.73 10.77 10.70
N THR A 324 3.40 11.24 11.89
CA THR A 324 4.11 10.86 13.10
C THR A 324 3.12 10.45 14.17
N SER A 325 3.40 9.31 14.79
CA SER A 325 2.67 8.80 15.95
C SER A 325 3.61 8.59 17.12
N THR A 326 3.09 8.86 18.32
CA THR A 326 3.87 8.76 19.56
C THR A 326 3.19 7.82 20.55
N VAL A 327 3.92 6.78 20.96
CA VAL A 327 3.48 5.82 21.98
C VAL A 327 4.24 6.09 23.27
N ARG A 328 3.53 6.11 24.41
CA ARG A 328 4.15 6.36 25.72
C ARG A 328 4.59 5.05 26.39
N ILE A 329 5.70 5.13 27.10
CA ILE A 329 6.20 4.05 27.94
C ILE A 329 6.21 4.51 29.39
N ASP A 330 5.46 3.80 30.22
CA ASP A 330 5.46 3.98 31.66
C ASP A 330 6.34 2.91 32.31
N GLN A 331 7.28 3.33 33.16
CA GLN A 331 8.13 2.38 33.88
C GLN A 331 7.49 2.04 35.23
N THR A 332 7.22 0.76 35.47
CA THR A 332 6.72 0.28 36.76
C THR A 332 7.87 -0.08 37.71
N VAL A 333 7.83 0.47 38.94
CA VAL A 333 8.76 0.16 40.05
C VAL A 333 8.08 -0.72 41.12
N GLN A 334 6.80 -1.10 40.96
CA GLN A 334 6.06 -1.87 41.97
C GLN A 334 5.96 -3.36 41.63
N VAL A 335 6.18 -4.18 42.68
CA VAL A 335 5.97 -5.62 42.65
C VAL A 335 4.47 -5.91 42.67
N GLU A 336 3.93 -6.31 41.52
CA GLU A 336 2.51 -6.67 41.38
C GLU A 336 2.20 -8.08 41.93
N PRO A 337 0.94 -8.35 42.32
CA PRO A 337 0.51 -9.72 42.61
C PRO A 337 0.72 -10.66 41.42
N PRO A 338 0.74 -11.99 41.62
CA PRO A 338 0.83 -12.94 40.52
C PRO A 338 -0.26 -12.72 39.48
N GLN A 339 0.12 -12.52 38.23
CA GLN A 339 -0.76 -12.29 37.10
C GLN A 339 -0.40 -13.22 35.94
N LEU A 340 -1.42 -13.60 35.16
CA LEU A 340 -1.27 -14.26 33.88
C LEU A 340 -2.03 -13.42 32.86
N LEU A 341 -1.28 -12.82 31.96
CA LEU A 341 -1.73 -11.85 30.97
C LEU A 341 -1.74 -12.48 29.58
N LEU A 342 -2.52 -11.89 28.69
CA LEU A 342 -2.57 -12.20 27.27
C LEU A 342 -2.45 -10.89 26.50
N SER A 343 -1.47 -10.80 25.60
CA SER A 343 -1.12 -9.55 24.92
C SER A 343 -2.23 -8.98 24.03
N HIS A 344 -3.13 -9.83 23.56
CA HIS A 344 -4.32 -9.45 22.79
C HIS A 344 -5.38 -10.56 22.93
N ALA A 345 -6.62 -10.16 23.12
CA ALA A 345 -7.73 -11.06 23.40
C ALA A 345 -8.89 -10.85 22.41
N ALA A 346 -8.58 -10.64 21.14
CA ALA A 346 -9.54 -10.65 20.06
C ALA A 346 -8.98 -11.40 18.85
N VAL A 347 -9.85 -11.73 17.90
CA VAL A 347 -9.46 -12.32 16.62
C VAL A 347 -10.59 -12.07 15.62
N PRO A 348 -10.27 -11.65 14.39
CA PRO A 348 -11.27 -11.56 13.32
C PRO A 348 -11.94 -12.90 13.09
N GLU A 349 -13.24 -12.90 12.81
CA GLU A 349 -13.90 -14.10 12.32
C GLU A 349 -13.28 -14.63 11.02
N LEU A 350 -13.55 -15.89 10.69
CA LEU A 350 -12.93 -16.57 9.54
C LEU A 350 -11.39 -16.70 9.56
N SER A 351 -10.73 -16.24 10.63
CA SER A 351 -9.28 -16.37 10.80
C SER A 351 -8.77 -17.78 10.53
N LEU A 352 -7.73 -17.88 9.71
CA LEU A 352 -7.12 -19.15 9.34
C LEU A 352 -6.47 -19.85 10.54
N ALA A 353 -6.28 -21.16 10.41
CA ALA A 353 -5.56 -21.95 11.41
C ALA A 353 -4.12 -21.42 11.57
N GLY A 354 -3.69 -21.24 12.81
CA GLY A 354 -2.37 -20.68 13.14
C GLY A 354 -2.35 -19.16 13.27
N THR A 355 -3.46 -18.45 13.00
CA THR A 355 -3.56 -17.02 13.30
C THR A 355 -3.30 -16.78 14.79
N LEU A 356 -2.37 -15.87 15.09
CA LEU A 356 -2.02 -15.51 16.47
C LEU A 356 -3.12 -14.65 17.09
N VAL A 357 -3.67 -15.12 18.20
CA VAL A 357 -4.59 -14.36 19.06
C VAL A 357 -3.77 -13.48 20.00
N GLY A 358 -2.85 -14.06 20.77
CA GLY A 358 -2.01 -13.28 21.69
C GLY A 358 -0.90 -14.10 22.33
N LEU A 359 0.08 -13.42 22.92
CA LEU A 359 1.16 -14.02 23.70
C LEU A 359 0.81 -14.04 25.18
N LEU A 360 1.14 -15.13 25.84
CA LEU A 360 0.94 -15.33 27.27
C LEU A 360 2.18 -14.88 28.04
N THR A 361 1.94 -14.07 29.05
CA THR A 361 2.98 -13.64 30.00
C THR A 361 2.49 -13.90 31.42
N ALA A 362 3.24 -14.70 32.18
CA ALA A 362 3.02 -14.84 33.61
C ALA A 362 4.06 -14.03 34.38
N LYS A 363 3.57 -13.27 35.37
CA LYS A 363 4.37 -12.44 36.27
C LYS A 363 4.07 -12.84 37.70
N ALA A 364 5.09 -13.15 38.50
CA ALA A 364 4.92 -13.35 39.93
C ALA A 364 6.24 -13.07 40.66
N PRO A 365 6.20 -12.37 41.81
CA PRO A 365 7.40 -12.03 42.56
C PRO A 365 8.26 -13.25 42.92
N GLY A 366 9.53 -13.20 42.53
CA GLY A 366 10.52 -14.24 42.85
C GLY A 366 10.38 -15.54 42.03
N LEU A 367 9.51 -15.56 41.02
CA LEU A 367 9.31 -16.71 40.14
C LEU A 367 9.83 -16.40 38.73
N SER A 368 10.35 -17.43 38.05
CA SER A 368 10.83 -17.36 36.68
C SER A 368 10.54 -18.66 35.94
N GLY A 369 10.74 -18.66 34.62
CA GLY A 369 10.61 -19.86 33.78
C GLY A 369 9.19 -20.40 33.77
N PHE A 370 8.29 -19.69 33.10
CA PHE A 370 6.90 -20.10 33.01
C PHE A 370 6.66 -20.97 31.77
N SER A 371 5.92 -22.06 31.97
CA SER A 371 5.35 -22.89 30.91
C SER A 371 3.83 -22.77 30.91
N TYR A 372 3.21 -22.86 29.73
CA TYR A 372 1.77 -22.61 29.58
C TYR A 372 1.01 -23.87 29.16
N GLN A 373 -0.20 -24.01 29.67
CA GLN A 373 -1.12 -25.09 29.33
C GLN A 373 -2.52 -24.55 29.10
N LEU A 374 -3.16 -24.96 28.00
CA LEU A 374 -4.55 -24.65 27.70
C LEU A 374 -5.44 -25.66 28.43
N LEU A 375 -6.19 -25.18 29.42
CA LEU A 375 -7.14 -25.99 30.19
C LEU A 375 -8.54 -26.01 29.54
N ASP A 376 -8.91 -24.92 28.85
CA ASP A 376 -10.12 -24.83 28.04
C ASP A 376 -9.80 -24.13 26.71
N SER A 377 -10.11 -24.80 25.61
CA SER A 377 -9.85 -24.38 24.23
C SER A 377 -11.06 -23.77 23.53
N ALA A 378 -12.11 -23.42 24.28
CA ALA A 378 -13.40 -22.96 23.75
C ALA A 378 -14.02 -23.97 22.77
N GLY A 379 -13.99 -25.25 23.12
CA GLY A 379 -14.48 -26.33 22.25
C GLY A 379 -13.58 -26.63 21.05
N GLY A 380 -12.26 -26.41 21.19
CA GLY A 380 -11.26 -26.72 20.15
C GLY A 380 -11.02 -25.61 19.15
N ARG A 381 -11.42 -24.36 19.45
CA ARG A 381 -11.22 -23.19 18.59
C ARG A 381 -9.83 -22.59 18.71
N PHE A 382 -9.19 -22.78 19.85
CA PHE A 382 -7.86 -22.24 20.12
C PHE A 382 -6.89 -23.35 20.53
N VAL A 383 -5.61 -23.13 20.23
CA VAL A 383 -4.51 -24.02 20.57
C VAL A 383 -3.33 -23.20 21.10
N LEU A 384 -2.49 -23.81 21.93
CA LEU A 384 -1.22 -23.21 22.35
C LEU A 384 -0.04 -23.80 21.59
N ASP A 385 0.89 -22.93 21.22
CA ASP A 385 2.24 -23.27 20.80
C ASP A 385 3.24 -22.46 21.65
N GLY A 386 3.77 -23.08 22.71
CA GLY A 386 4.57 -22.37 23.71
C GLY A 386 3.75 -21.33 24.48
N ASP A 387 4.17 -20.07 24.39
CA ASP A 387 3.50 -18.89 24.94
C ASP A 387 2.45 -18.30 23.98
N ARG A 388 2.25 -18.87 22.79
CA ARG A 388 1.38 -18.32 21.76
C ARG A 388 0.00 -18.96 21.80
N LEU A 389 -1.05 -18.14 21.95
CA LEU A 389 -2.44 -18.55 21.72
C LEU A 389 -2.80 -18.34 20.26
N LEU A 390 -3.15 -19.43 19.56
CA LEU A 390 -3.42 -19.45 18.14
C LEU A 390 -4.83 -19.97 17.84
N VAL A 391 -5.38 -19.61 16.68
CA VAL A 391 -6.58 -20.23 16.11
C VAL A 391 -6.27 -21.68 15.71
N ALA A 392 -7.09 -22.61 16.18
CA ALA A 392 -6.90 -24.03 15.93
C ALA A 392 -7.33 -24.45 14.52
N PRO A 393 -6.74 -25.53 13.95
CA PRO A 393 -7.19 -26.10 12.69
C PRO A 393 -8.69 -26.47 12.71
N GLY A 394 -9.45 -25.89 11.77
CA GLY A 394 -10.89 -26.13 11.65
C GLY A 394 -11.76 -25.37 12.67
N ALA A 395 -11.20 -24.39 13.39
CA ALA A 395 -11.98 -23.46 14.21
C ALA A 395 -13.03 -22.74 13.37
N LYS A 396 -14.20 -22.47 13.96
CA LYS A 396 -15.35 -21.84 13.29
C LYS A 396 -15.73 -20.52 13.94
N LEU A 397 -14.84 -19.54 13.89
CA LEU A 397 -15.09 -18.20 14.41
C LEU A 397 -16.10 -17.50 13.49
N ASP A 398 -17.21 -17.07 14.08
CA ASP A 398 -18.41 -16.55 13.40
C ASP A 398 -19.03 -15.56 14.40
N PHE A 399 -18.96 -14.27 14.07
CA PHE A 399 -19.34 -13.17 14.95
C PHE A 399 -20.84 -13.19 15.25
N GLU A 400 -21.67 -13.38 14.22
CA GLU A 400 -23.14 -13.43 14.31
C GLU A 400 -23.61 -14.55 15.22
N SER A 401 -22.88 -15.68 15.19
CA SER A 401 -23.12 -16.80 16.08
C SER A 401 -22.72 -16.45 17.52
N HIS A 402 -21.46 -16.08 17.73
CA HIS A 402 -20.92 -15.74 19.05
C HIS A 402 -19.78 -14.72 18.92
N ALA A 403 -20.05 -13.48 19.33
CA ALA A 403 -19.06 -12.40 19.36
C ALA A 403 -17.88 -12.60 20.34
N ALA A 404 -17.85 -13.68 21.13
CA ALA A 404 -16.74 -13.99 22.02
C ALA A 404 -16.71 -15.45 22.46
N HIS A 405 -15.52 -15.89 22.89
CA HIS A 405 -15.24 -17.21 23.43
C HIS A 405 -14.34 -17.12 24.65
N GLN A 406 -14.56 -17.97 25.67
CA GLN A 406 -13.64 -18.06 26.80
C GLN A 406 -12.60 -19.15 26.61
N VAL A 407 -11.35 -18.85 26.93
CA VAL A 407 -10.28 -19.83 27.08
C VAL A 407 -9.74 -19.78 28.49
N LYS A 408 -9.31 -20.93 29.01
CA LYS A 408 -8.66 -21.01 30.33
C LYS A 408 -7.25 -21.50 30.18
N VAL A 409 -6.29 -20.74 30.72
CA VAL A 409 -4.87 -21.02 30.63
C VAL A 409 -4.28 -21.17 32.03
N ARG A 410 -3.32 -22.07 32.16
CA ARG A 410 -2.45 -22.23 33.32
C ARG A 410 -1.02 -21.87 32.96
N ALA A 411 -0.40 -21.01 33.74
CA ALA A 411 1.04 -20.83 33.77
C ALA A 411 1.64 -21.62 34.95
N THR A 412 2.75 -22.30 34.72
CA THR A 412 3.50 -23.03 35.75
C THR A 412 4.94 -22.54 35.76
N ALA A 413 5.37 -21.97 36.88
CA ALA A 413 6.77 -21.56 37.08
C ALA A 413 7.70 -22.77 37.25
N ASP A 414 9.01 -22.57 37.12
CA ASP A 414 10.03 -23.62 37.29
C ASP A 414 9.96 -24.31 38.67
N ASP A 415 9.50 -23.60 39.70
CA ASP A 415 9.33 -24.13 41.05
C ASP A 415 8.02 -24.93 41.24
N GLY A 416 7.19 -25.01 40.20
CA GLY A 416 5.92 -25.71 40.18
C GLY A 416 4.71 -24.88 40.64
N THR A 417 4.89 -23.60 40.99
CA THR A 417 3.78 -22.70 41.31
C THR A 417 2.90 -22.48 40.09
N VAL A 418 1.56 -22.56 40.27
CA VAL A 418 0.59 -22.44 39.19
C VAL A 418 -0.27 -21.18 39.31
N ILE A 419 -0.54 -20.54 38.17
CA ILE A 419 -1.46 -19.41 38.01
C ILE A 419 -2.46 -19.77 36.93
N ASP A 420 -3.75 -19.84 37.28
CA ASP A 420 -4.83 -20.07 36.32
C ASP A 420 -5.55 -18.76 36.02
N HIS A 421 -5.80 -18.49 34.76
CA HIS A 421 -6.60 -17.34 34.34
C HIS A 421 -7.52 -17.72 33.17
N SER A 422 -8.69 -17.07 33.10
CA SER A 422 -9.62 -17.24 31.97
C SER A 422 -9.67 -15.95 31.19
N PHE A 423 -9.36 -16.03 29.90
CA PHE A 423 -9.43 -14.90 28.98
C PHE A 423 -10.73 -15.00 28.18
N THR A 424 -11.36 -13.85 27.95
CA THR A 424 -12.44 -13.74 26.95
C THR A 424 -11.80 -13.27 25.66
N ILE A 425 -11.82 -14.11 24.64
CA ILE A 425 -11.37 -13.80 23.29
C ILE A 425 -12.57 -13.26 22.53
N ALA A 426 -12.57 -11.97 22.20
CA ALA A 426 -13.56 -11.40 21.30
C ALA A 426 -13.38 -12.00 19.90
N VAL A 427 -14.50 -12.25 19.24
CA VAL A 427 -14.52 -12.42 17.79
C VAL A 427 -14.81 -11.04 17.25
N GLU A 428 -13.98 -10.54 16.35
CA GLU A 428 -14.23 -9.26 15.70
C GLU A 428 -15.07 -9.51 14.46
N ASP A 429 -16.15 -8.72 14.35
CA ASP A 429 -17.00 -8.63 13.17
C ASP A 429 -16.14 -8.14 12.01
N VAL A 430 -15.97 -8.97 10.99
CA VAL A 430 -15.26 -8.57 9.78
C VAL A 430 -16.30 -7.90 8.89
N TRP A 431 -16.39 -6.57 9.01
CA TRP A 431 -17.30 -5.72 8.21
C TRP A 431 -17.14 -5.94 6.69
N ASP A 432 -15.97 -6.41 6.27
CA ASP A 432 -15.63 -6.74 4.89
C ASP A 432 -15.82 -8.24 4.60
N GLU A 433 -17.04 -8.72 4.82
CA GLU A 433 -17.58 -9.77 3.97
C GLU A 433 -17.72 -9.17 2.56
N THR A 434 -16.64 -9.18 1.78
CA THR A 434 -16.61 -9.06 0.31
C THR A 434 -17.76 -8.26 -0.30
N LEU A 435 -17.59 -6.97 -0.65
CA LEU A 435 -18.61 -6.10 -1.31
C LEU A 435 -19.83 -6.86 -1.88
N VAL A 436 -20.82 -7.14 -1.02
CA VAL A 436 -22.04 -7.84 -1.44
C VAL A 436 -22.90 -6.78 -2.09
N TRP A 437 -22.90 -6.74 -3.42
CA TRP A 437 -23.81 -5.87 -4.15
C TRP A 437 -25.24 -6.28 -3.81
N SER A 438 -26.16 -5.32 -3.85
CA SER A 438 -27.59 -5.55 -3.56
C SER A 438 -28.28 -6.68 -4.37
N ASP A 439 -27.62 -7.24 -5.39
CA ASP A 439 -28.06 -8.40 -6.16
C ASP A 439 -27.51 -9.76 -5.68
N GLY A 440 -26.73 -9.79 -4.58
CA GLY A 440 -26.12 -10.99 -4.01
C GLY A 440 -24.84 -11.45 -4.73
N SER A 441 -24.20 -10.58 -5.52
CA SER A 441 -22.88 -10.85 -6.09
C SER A 441 -21.75 -10.42 -5.16
N VAL A 442 -20.66 -11.18 -5.22
CA VAL A 442 -19.42 -11.04 -4.46
C VAL A 442 -18.38 -10.54 -5.44
N ALA A 443 -17.85 -9.33 -5.25
CA ALA A 443 -16.78 -8.80 -6.09
C ALA A 443 -15.53 -8.50 -5.26
N GLY A 444 -14.38 -8.87 -5.80
CA GLY A 444 -13.08 -8.43 -5.32
C GLY A 444 -12.76 -7.02 -5.82
N THR A 445 -11.51 -6.66 -5.65
CA THR A 445 -10.92 -5.34 -5.78
C THR A 445 -9.97 -5.30 -6.97
N ASP A 446 -9.08 -4.31 -7.00
CA ASP A 446 -7.98 -4.26 -7.95
C ASP A 446 -6.72 -5.02 -7.46
N GLY A 447 -6.81 -5.69 -6.30
CA GLY A 447 -5.73 -6.46 -5.68
C GLY A 447 -5.99 -7.97 -5.64
N ASN A 448 -4.98 -8.75 -5.22
CA ASN A 448 -5.08 -10.21 -5.15
C ASN A 448 -6.01 -10.65 -4.02
N ASP A 449 -7.19 -11.16 -4.36
CA ASP A 449 -8.26 -11.44 -3.43
C ASP A 449 -8.49 -12.95 -3.23
N THR A 450 -9.15 -13.30 -2.11
CA THR A 450 -9.67 -14.64 -1.87
C THR A 450 -11.16 -14.57 -1.67
N LEU A 451 -11.91 -14.97 -2.69
CA LEU A 451 -13.37 -14.91 -2.71
C LEU A 451 -13.94 -16.28 -2.35
N ILE A 452 -14.87 -16.31 -1.41
CA ILE A 452 -15.48 -17.55 -0.92
C ILE A 452 -17.01 -17.44 -1.00
N GLY A 453 -17.60 -18.27 -1.86
CA GLY A 453 -19.03 -18.44 -2.00
C GLY A 453 -19.68 -19.13 -0.80
N THR A 454 -21.00 -19.22 -0.86
CA THR A 454 -21.84 -19.79 0.20
C THR A 454 -22.13 -21.27 -0.09
N ARG A 455 -23.25 -21.79 0.40
CA ARG A 455 -23.79 -23.09 -0.06
C ARG A 455 -24.87 -22.93 -1.13
N GLY A 456 -25.08 -21.70 -1.57
CA GLY A 456 -26.20 -21.24 -2.37
C GLY A 456 -25.90 -21.26 -3.86
N ARG A 457 -26.36 -20.23 -4.57
CA ARG A 457 -25.94 -19.98 -5.94
C ARG A 457 -25.29 -18.61 -5.91
N ASP A 458 -23.99 -18.58 -6.11
CA ASP A 458 -23.21 -17.36 -5.93
C ASP A 458 -22.72 -16.83 -7.27
N LYS A 459 -22.46 -15.52 -7.32
CA LYS A 459 -21.72 -14.89 -8.41
C LYS A 459 -20.47 -14.26 -7.81
N LEU A 460 -19.30 -14.78 -8.15
CA LEU A 460 -18.00 -14.28 -7.69
C LEU A 460 -17.28 -13.63 -8.87
N SER A 461 -16.68 -12.46 -8.64
CA SER A 461 -15.85 -11.74 -9.61
C SER A 461 -14.57 -11.28 -8.94
N GLY A 462 -13.41 -11.80 -9.35
CA GLY A 462 -12.12 -11.49 -8.74
C GLY A 462 -11.73 -10.02 -8.95
N GLY A 463 -11.68 -9.55 -10.19
CA GLY A 463 -11.42 -8.13 -10.48
C GLY A 463 -10.10 -7.96 -11.21
N LEU A 464 -9.19 -7.15 -10.69
CA LEU A 464 -7.80 -7.16 -11.14
C LEU A 464 -6.95 -7.85 -10.06
N GLY A 465 -5.85 -8.48 -10.44
CA GLY A 465 -4.96 -9.17 -9.50
C GLY A 465 -5.00 -10.69 -9.67
N ASP A 466 -4.11 -11.39 -8.95
CA ASP A 466 -4.08 -12.85 -8.96
C ASP A 466 -5.03 -13.40 -7.89
N ASP A 467 -6.25 -13.78 -8.27
CA ASP A 467 -7.33 -14.07 -7.34
C ASP A 467 -7.52 -15.57 -7.03
N VAL A 468 -8.15 -15.88 -5.90
CA VAL A 468 -8.52 -17.24 -5.51
C VAL A 468 -10.02 -17.33 -5.26
N LEU A 469 -10.73 -18.09 -6.09
CA LEU A 469 -12.19 -18.20 -6.03
C LEU A 469 -12.63 -19.60 -5.57
N TYR A 470 -13.35 -19.66 -4.44
CA TYR A 470 -14.01 -20.85 -3.91
C TYR A 470 -15.52 -20.75 -4.13
N GLY A 471 -16.08 -21.41 -5.15
CA GLY A 471 -17.54 -21.46 -5.33
C GLY A 471 -18.28 -22.22 -4.21
N ARG A 472 -17.59 -23.19 -3.59
CA ARG A 472 -18.14 -24.11 -2.58
C ARG A 472 -19.29 -24.97 -3.13
N GLN A 473 -20.46 -24.98 -2.50
CA GLN A 473 -21.58 -25.82 -2.95
C GLN A 473 -22.55 -24.91 -3.68
N GLY A 474 -22.91 -25.25 -4.91
CA GLY A 474 -23.82 -24.38 -5.62
C GLY A 474 -23.82 -24.51 -7.12
N HIS A 475 -24.54 -23.60 -7.77
CA HIS A 475 -24.47 -23.47 -9.22
C HIS A 475 -23.83 -22.14 -9.55
N ASP A 476 -22.54 -22.04 -9.25
CA ASP A 476 -21.90 -20.74 -9.07
C ASP A 476 -21.42 -20.16 -10.40
N SER A 477 -21.37 -18.84 -10.47
CA SER A 477 -20.79 -18.11 -11.60
C SER A 477 -19.50 -17.47 -11.12
N LEU A 478 -18.36 -17.98 -11.58
CA LEU A 478 -17.03 -17.55 -11.15
C LEU A 478 -16.36 -16.81 -12.31
N THR A 479 -15.95 -15.57 -12.07
CA THR A 479 -15.21 -14.71 -13.02
C THR A 479 -13.89 -14.37 -12.35
N GLY A 480 -12.76 -14.72 -12.97
CA GLY A 480 -11.44 -14.40 -12.43
C GLY A 480 -11.14 -12.91 -12.58
N GLY A 481 -11.23 -12.41 -13.82
CA GLY A 481 -10.85 -11.06 -14.16
C GLY A 481 -9.47 -10.99 -14.81
N ASP A 482 -8.74 -9.90 -14.56
CA ASP A 482 -7.38 -9.72 -15.09
C ASP A 482 -6.35 -10.20 -14.06
N GLY A 483 -5.56 -11.20 -14.41
CA GLY A 483 -4.48 -11.70 -13.55
C GLY A 483 -4.33 -13.22 -13.69
N LYS A 484 -3.62 -13.85 -12.76
CA LYS A 484 -3.46 -15.31 -12.72
C LYS A 484 -4.37 -15.90 -11.66
N ASP A 485 -5.56 -16.29 -12.08
CA ASP A 485 -6.60 -16.66 -11.14
C ASP A 485 -6.63 -18.16 -10.84
N THR A 486 -7.06 -18.48 -9.63
CA THR A 486 -7.16 -19.85 -9.13
C THR A 486 -8.60 -20.18 -8.76
N PHE A 487 -9.22 -21.08 -9.54
CA PHE A 487 -10.56 -21.59 -9.25
C PHE A 487 -10.45 -22.89 -8.45
N VAL A 488 -10.97 -22.88 -7.22
CA VAL A 488 -10.81 -23.99 -6.27
C VAL A 488 -12.08 -24.84 -6.16
N PHE A 489 -11.92 -26.14 -6.38
CA PHE A 489 -12.95 -27.15 -6.20
C PHE A 489 -12.62 -28.02 -4.98
N ASP A 490 -13.30 -27.73 -3.86
CA ASP A 490 -13.10 -28.38 -2.55
C ASP A 490 -14.37 -29.10 -2.04
N THR A 491 -15.44 -29.13 -2.83
CA THR A 491 -16.72 -29.75 -2.47
C THR A 491 -17.08 -30.92 -3.37
N LYS A 492 -17.91 -31.82 -2.84
CA LYS A 492 -18.32 -33.05 -3.54
C LYS A 492 -19.06 -32.73 -4.86
N PRO A 493 -18.62 -33.27 -6.02
CA PRO A 493 -19.30 -33.12 -7.30
C PRO A 493 -20.75 -33.59 -7.29
N SER A 494 -21.64 -32.82 -7.93
CA SER A 494 -23.03 -33.20 -8.13
C SER A 494 -23.58 -32.55 -9.40
N ALA A 495 -23.88 -33.36 -10.41
CA ALA A 495 -24.38 -32.86 -11.68
C ALA A 495 -25.73 -32.10 -11.59
N SER A 496 -26.45 -32.24 -10.46
CA SER A 496 -27.76 -31.63 -10.23
C SER A 496 -27.76 -30.46 -9.25
N THR A 497 -26.72 -30.31 -8.43
CA THR A 497 -26.71 -29.31 -7.34
C THR A 497 -25.37 -28.61 -7.16
N ASN A 498 -24.31 -29.07 -7.82
CA ASN A 498 -22.96 -28.55 -7.64
C ASN A 498 -22.21 -28.53 -8.97
N VAL A 499 -22.55 -27.55 -9.81
CA VAL A 499 -21.98 -27.38 -11.15
C VAL A 499 -21.77 -25.91 -11.43
N ASP A 500 -20.51 -25.54 -11.53
CA ASP A 500 -20.12 -24.14 -11.65
C ASP A 500 -19.99 -23.73 -13.10
N ARG A 501 -19.98 -22.42 -13.30
CA ARG A 501 -19.68 -21.77 -14.57
C ARG A 501 -18.51 -20.83 -14.35
N ILE A 502 -17.38 -21.17 -14.95
CA ILE A 502 -16.23 -20.26 -15.03
C ILE A 502 -16.41 -19.45 -16.31
N THR A 503 -16.51 -18.13 -16.17
CA THR A 503 -17.02 -17.25 -17.22
C THR A 503 -15.93 -16.79 -18.21
N ASP A 504 -14.69 -16.68 -17.77
CA ASP A 504 -13.60 -15.99 -18.46
C ASP A 504 -12.25 -16.73 -18.51
N PHE A 505 -12.15 -17.94 -17.94
CA PHE A 505 -10.91 -18.74 -17.85
C PHE A 505 -9.89 -18.53 -19.00
N SER A 506 -8.72 -18.00 -18.65
CA SER A 506 -7.55 -17.79 -19.48
C SER A 506 -6.55 -18.96 -19.34
N VAL A 507 -6.36 -19.75 -20.40
CA VAL A 507 -5.36 -20.85 -20.40
C VAL A 507 -3.93 -20.41 -20.07
N PRO A 508 -3.42 -19.25 -20.53
CA PRO A 508 -2.06 -18.82 -20.17
C PRO A 508 -1.89 -18.38 -18.71
N ASP A 509 -2.96 -17.92 -18.05
CA ASP A 509 -2.86 -17.22 -16.77
C ASP A 509 -3.48 -18.01 -15.61
N ASP A 510 -4.61 -18.67 -15.84
CA ASP A 510 -5.44 -19.25 -14.79
C ASP A 510 -5.15 -20.72 -14.52
N SER A 511 -5.57 -21.16 -13.34
CA SER A 511 -5.42 -22.53 -12.86
C SER A 511 -6.67 -23.04 -12.16
N ILE A 512 -6.90 -24.35 -12.24
CA ILE A 512 -7.96 -25.04 -11.50
C ILE A 512 -7.34 -25.95 -10.44
N PHE A 513 -7.68 -25.70 -9.19
CA PHE A 513 -7.21 -26.46 -8.04
C PHE A 513 -8.31 -27.42 -7.57
N LEU A 514 -7.96 -28.68 -7.36
CA LEU A 514 -8.88 -29.74 -6.95
C LEU A 514 -8.41 -30.38 -5.65
N ASP A 515 -9.23 -30.31 -4.62
CA ASP A 515 -8.90 -30.89 -3.32
C ASP A 515 -8.88 -32.43 -3.38
N ASN A 516 -7.75 -33.02 -3.02
CA ASN A 516 -7.57 -34.47 -3.01
C ASN A 516 -8.54 -35.19 -2.06
N ALA A 517 -9.01 -34.54 -0.99
CA ALA A 517 -10.02 -35.09 -0.08
C ALA A 517 -11.32 -35.43 -0.79
N VAL A 518 -11.65 -34.66 -1.84
CA VAL A 518 -12.81 -34.87 -2.71
C VAL A 518 -12.45 -35.71 -3.93
N PHE A 519 -11.39 -35.34 -4.64
CA PHE A 519 -11.01 -35.90 -5.94
C PHE A 519 -9.89 -36.94 -5.83
N LYS A 520 -10.12 -37.98 -5.02
CA LYS A 520 -9.11 -38.96 -4.60
C LYS A 520 -8.39 -39.71 -5.73
N ALA A 521 -8.93 -39.75 -6.95
CA ALA A 521 -8.35 -40.50 -8.06
C ALA A 521 -7.37 -39.70 -8.94
N LEU A 522 -7.14 -38.41 -8.63
CA LEU A 522 -6.31 -37.50 -9.45
C LEU A 522 -4.80 -37.68 -9.25
N GLY A 523 -4.36 -38.31 -8.17
CA GLY A 523 -2.94 -38.61 -7.93
C GLY A 523 -2.44 -38.08 -6.58
N SER A 524 -1.16 -37.70 -6.55
CA SER A 524 -0.46 -37.26 -5.34
C SER A 524 -1.10 -36.02 -4.72
N LYS A 525 -1.25 -36.03 -3.39
CA LYS A 525 -1.73 -34.89 -2.61
C LYS A 525 -0.67 -33.79 -2.58
N GLY A 526 -1.06 -32.57 -2.94
CA GLY A 526 -0.24 -31.36 -2.81
C GLY A 526 -0.56 -30.58 -1.54
N SER A 527 -0.23 -29.29 -1.55
CA SER A 527 -0.81 -28.27 -0.65
C SER A 527 -1.15 -27.04 -1.49
N PHE A 528 -1.96 -26.13 -0.97
CA PHE A 528 -2.34 -24.91 -1.70
C PHE A 528 -1.11 -24.11 -2.18
N THR A 529 -0.09 -23.97 -1.33
CA THR A 529 1.17 -23.25 -1.67
C THR A 529 2.18 -24.07 -2.46
N LYS A 530 1.99 -25.40 -2.57
CA LYS A 530 2.83 -26.32 -3.35
C LYS A 530 1.96 -27.40 -4.00
N PRO A 531 1.12 -27.02 -4.98
CA PRO A 531 0.16 -27.93 -5.54
C PRO A 531 0.84 -29.02 -6.39
N SER A 532 0.24 -30.21 -6.44
CA SER A 532 0.72 -31.28 -7.30
C SER A 532 0.15 -31.13 -8.70
N LYS A 533 1.01 -31.09 -9.73
CA LYS A 533 0.55 -31.02 -11.13
C LYS A 533 -0.18 -32.30 -11.53
N LEU A 534 -1.30 -32.16 -12.22
CA LEU A 534 -2.02 -33.32 -12.74
C LEU A 534 -1.17 -34.07 -13.78
N SER A 535 -1.12 -35.40 -13.67
CA SER A 535 -0.46 -36.22 -14.68
C SER A 535 -1.21 -36.17 -16.02
N PRO A 536 -0.52 -36.04 -17.17
CA PRO A 536 -1.17 -36.05 -18.48
C PRO A 536 -2.06 -37.28 -18.75
N SER A 537 -1.79 -38.43 -18.12
CA SER A 537 -2.61 -39.64 -18.25
C SER A 537 -3.95 -39.58 -17.51
N LYS A 538 -4.20 -38.50 -16.74
CA LYS A 538 -5.44 -38.28 -15.99
C LYS A 538 -6.37 -37.28 -16.66
N PHE A 539 -5.94 -36.63 -17.74
CA PHE A 539 -6.71 -35.62 -18.44
C PHE A 539 -6.98 -36.01 -19.89
N TRP A 540 -8.23 -35.88 -20.30
CA TRP A 540 -8.63 -36.09 -21.68
C TRP A 540 -9.48 -34.94 -22.22
N LYS A 541 -9.19 -34.53 -23.46
CA LYS A 541 -9.99 -33.55 -24.18
C LYS A 541 -10.89 -34.24 -25.19
N GLY A 542 -12.15 -34.45 -24.82
CA GLY A 542 -13.14 -35.14 -25.65
C GLY A 542 -14.54 -35.18 -25.02
N ALA A 543 -15.46 -35.88 -25.67
CA ALA A 543 -16.85 -35.94 -25.22
C ALA A 543 -17.10 -36.87 -24.01
N LYS A 544 -16.19 -37.81 -23.78
CA LYS A 544 -16.18 -38.82 -22.71
C LYS A 544 -14.75 -39.31 -22.50
N ALA A 545 -14.48 -40.04 -21.41
CA ALA A 545 -13.20 -40.70 -21.17
C ALA A 545 -12.76 -41.52 -22.40
N HIS A 546 -11.47 -41.42 -22.72
CA HIS A 546 -10.80 -42.16 -23.78
C HIS A 546 -10.30 -43.52 -23.28
N ASP A 547 -9.80 -43.58 -22.05
CA ASP A 547 -9.35 -44.82 -21.42
C ASP A 547 -9.66 -44.90 -19.92
N GLY A 548 -9.23 -45.98 -19.28
CA GLY A 548 -9.48 -46.25 -17.87
C GLY A 548 -8.68 -45.37 -16.89
N ASN A 549 -7.77 -44.52 -17.36
CA ASN A 549 -6.95 -43.62 -16.53
C ASN A 549 -7.47 -42.18 -16.51
N ASP A 550 -8.25 -41.77 -17.50
CA ASP A 550 -8.84 -40.43 -17.54
C ASP A 550 -9.71 -40.18 -16.31
N ARG A 551 -9.47 -39.04 -15.65
CA ARG A 551 -10.21 -38.62 -14.47
C ARG A 551 -10.82 -37.23 -14.63
N LEU A 552 -10.19 -36.35 -15.40
CA LEU A 552 -10.77 -35.08 -15.81
C LEU A 552 -10.97 -35.08 -17.32
N ILE A 553 -12.20 -34.77 -17.73
CA ILE A 553 -12.62 -34.76 -19.13
C ILE A 553 -13.16 -33.37 -19.47
N TYR A 554 -12.50 -32.69 -20.41
CA TYR A 554 -13.00 -31.43 -20.96
C TYR A 554 -13.55 -31.63 -22.37
N ASN A 555 -14.81 -31.29 -22.58
CA ASN A 555 -15.45 -31.36 -23.89
C ASN A 555 -15.39 -30.00 -24.61
N PRO A 556 -14.52 -29.82 -25.63
CA PRO A 556 -14.32 -28.53 -26.28
C PRO A 556 -15.54 -28.05 -27.08
N LYS A 557 -16.51 -28.93 -27.38
CA LYS A 557 -17.75 -28.56 -28.09
C LYS A 557 -18.76 -27.91 -27.16
N THR A 558 -18.82 -28.36 -25.90
CA THR A 558 -19.80 -27.91 -24.93
C THR A 558 -19.23 -27.01 -23.84
N GLY A 559 -17.91 -27.02 -23.63
CA GLY A 559 -17.23 -26.34 -22.53
C GLY A 559 -17.29 -27.11 -21.20
N VAL A 560 -17.91 -28.29 -21.19
CA VAL A 560 -18.12 -29.05 -19.95
C VAL A 560 -16.83 -29.68 -19.48
N LEU A 561 -16.51 -29.45 -18.20
CA LEU A 561 -15.50 -30.19 -17.45
C LEU A 561 -16.19 -31.20 -16.53
N SER A 562 -15.73 -32.44 -16.56
CA SER A 562 -16.28 -33.54 -15.75
C SER A 562 -15.18 -34.30 -15.02
N TYR A 563 -15.50 -34.74 -13.81
CA TYR A 563 -14.69 -35.68 -13.04
C TYR A 563 -15.26 -37.09 -13.18
N ASP A 564 -14.43 -38.02 -13.60
CA ASP A 564 -14.75 -39.44 -13.72
C ASP A 564 -13.86 -40.23 -12.76
N PRO A 565 -14.39 -40.89 -11.72
CA PRO A 565 -13.56 -41.59 -10.75
C PRO A 565 -12.90 -42.87 -11.31
N ASP A 566 -13.42 -43.47 -12.39
CA ASP A 566 -12.92 -44.73 -12.95
C ASP A 566 -12.68 -44.74 -14.47
N GLY A 567 -12.89 -43.62 -15.16
CA GLY A 567 -12.58 -43.45 -16.58
C GLY A 567 -13.57 -44.22 -17.47
N THR A 568 -13.11 -45.10 -18.36
CA THR A 568 -14.01 -45.99 -19.12
C THR A 568 -14.65 -47.12 -18.28
N GLY A 569 -14.67 -46.99 -16.96
CA GLY A 569 -15.20 -47.97 -16.03
C GLY A 569 -16.72 -47.96 -15.94
N LYS A 570 -17.26 -48.36 -14.79
CA LYS A 570 -18.71 -48.47 -14.57
C LYS A 570 -19.30 -47.18 -13.98
N ALA A 571 -18.49 -46.36 -13.31
CA ALA A 571 -18.96 -45.10 -12.78
C ALA A 571 -19.22 -44.13 -13.93
N ALA A 572 -20.20 -43.25 -13.75
CA ALA A 572 -20.45 -42.18 -14.71
C ALA A 572 -19.62 -40.96 -14.35
N ALA A 573 -19.06 -40.29 -15.36
CA ALA A 573 -18.48 -38.97 -15.20
C ALA A 573 -19.51 -37.98 -14.63
N VAL A 574 -19.11 -37.24 -13.61
CA VAL A 574 -19.90 -36.19 -12.96
C VAL A 574 -19.44 -34.84 -13.47
N LYS A 575 -20.37 -34.04 -13.97
CA LYS A 575 -20.11 -32.66 -14.36
C LYS A 575 -19.73 -31.82 -13.13
N ILE A 576 -18.65 -31.06 -13.21
CA ILE A 576 -18.18 -30.17 -12.13
C ILE A 576 -18.19 -28.70 -12.54
N ALA A 577 -17.88 -28.39 -13.81
CA ALA A 577 -17.87 -27.01 -14.28
C ALA A 577 -18.25 -26.89 -15.76
N VAL A 578 -18.58 -25.68 -16.17
CA VAL A 578 -18.66 -25.24 -17.57
C VAL A 578 -17.71 -24.08 -17.75
N LEU A 579 -16.77 -24.23 -18.68
CA LEU A 579 -15.87 -23.18 -19.13
C LEU A 579 -16.25 -22.72 -20.54
N SER A 580 -15.55 -21.70 -21.03
CA SER A 580 -15.57 -21.31 -22.44
C SER A 580 -15.28 -22.50 -23.36
N LYS A 581 -15.88 -22.51 -24.56
CA LYS A 581 -15.70 -23.58 -25.56
C LYS A 581 -14.35 -23.43 -26.25
N LYS A 582 -13.83 -24.54 -26.81
CA LYS A 582 -12.60 -24.57 -27.62
C LYS A 582 -11.32 -24.10 -26.89
N LEU A 583 -11.32 -24.07 -25.56
CA LEU A 583 -10.10 -23.75 -24.80
C LEU A 583 -9.01 -24.77 -25.12
N ALA A 584 -7.76 -24.30 -25.18
CA ALA A 584 -6.58 -25.11 -25.43
C ALA A 584 -6.12 -25.91 -24.18
N LEU A 585 -7.05 -26.32 -23.32
CA LEU A 585 -6.77 -26.96 -22.05
C LEU A 585 -5.91 -28.22 -22.19
N SER A 586 -5.06 -28.41 -21.19
CA SER A 586 -4.15 -29.53 -20.98
C SER A 586 -4.05 -29.87 -19.49
N ALA A 587 -3.37 -30.96 -19.14
CA ALA A 587 -3.14 -31.32 -17.74
C ALA A 587 -2.33 -30.27 -16.95
N LYS A 588 -1.68 -29.31 -17.60
CA LYS A 588 -0.88 -28.26 -16.94
C LYS A 588 -1.72 -27.23 -16.20
N ASP A 589 -2.99 -27.12 -16.57
CA ASP A 589 -3.91 -26.10 -16.07
C ASP A 589 -4.63 -26.61 -14.80
N PHE A 590 -4.34 -27.86 -14.38
CA PHE A 590 -4.98 -28.54 -13.27
C PHE A 590 -3.98 -28.97 -12.21
N PHE A 591 -4.37 -28.75 -10.97
CA PHE A 591 -3.54 -28.91 -9.79
C PHE A 591 -4.31 -29.64 -8.69
N VAL A 592 -3.63 -30.51 -7.96
CA VAL A 592 -4.19 -31.27 -6.84
C VAL A 592 -3.62 -30.72 -5.53
N ILE A 593 -4.49 -30.36 -4.60
CA ILE A 593 -4.15 -29.79 -3.29
C ILE A 593 -4.51 -30.71 -2.12
#